data_AF-A0AAI8YH59-F1
#
_entry.id   AF-A0AAI8YH59-F1
#
_cell.length_a   1.000
_cell.length_b   1.000
_cell.length_c   1.000
_cell.angle_alpha   90.00
_cell.angle_beta   90.00
_cell.angle_gamma   90.00
#
_symmetry.space_group_name_H-M   'P 1'
#
loop_
_entity.id
_entity.type
_entity.pdbx_description
1 polymer ?
#
loop_
_entity_poly.entity_id
_entity_poly.type
_entity_poly.pdbx_seq_one_letter_code
_entity_poly.pdbx_strand_id
1 'polypeptide(L)'
;MEVFYKRHFSLARPWPAKEVRVAMDRLRGDPTIYGTMYGLSELYVSGSLHNWTCIPILKHIQVPTLLINGMDDEAQDVAMQPFFDHIEKVK
;
A
#
# COMPACT_ATOMS: atom_id res chain seq x y z
N MET A 1 9.85 -11.48 5.41
CA MET A 1 9.53 -10.05 5.27
C MET A 1 10.67 -9.21 4.71
N GLU A 2 11.90 -9.24 5.23
CA GLU A 2 12.97 -8.35 4.73
C GLU A 2 13.29 -8.51 3.23
N VAL A 3 13.34 -9.74 2.71
CA VAL A 3 13.53 -9.98 1.26
C VAL A 3 12.42 -9.35 0.43
N PHE A 4 11.17 -9.51 0.87
CA PHE A 4 10.01 -8.89 0.24
C PHE A 4 10.13 -7.36 0.29
N TYR A 5 10.42 -6.77 1.44
CA TYR A 5 10.56 -5.32 1.57
C TYR A 5 11.68 -4.72 0.71
N LYS A 6 12.83 -5.38 0.63
CA LYS A 6 13.94 -4.93 -0.23
C LYS A 6 13.58 -4.94 -1.72
N ARG A 7 12.63 -5.78 -2.12
CA ARG A 7 12.19 -5.93 -3.52
C ARG A 7 10.98 -5.07 -3.83
N HIS A 8 10.00 -5.02 -2.94
CA HIS A 8 8.67 -4.47 -3.22
C HIS A 8 8.30 -3.22 -2.43
N PHE A 9 8.90 -3.01 -1.26
CA PHE A 9 8.58 -1.85 -0.42
C PHE A 9 9.53 -0.67 -0.64
N SER A 10 10.84 -0.91 -0.70
CA SER A 10 11.78 0.11 -1.16
C SER A 10 13.09 -0.46 -1.74
N LEU A 11 13.38 0.01 -2.95
CA LEU A 11 14.57 -0.33 -3.71
C LEU A 11 15.80 0.51 -3.30
N ALA A 12 15.62 1.50 -2.41
CA ALA A 12 16.71 2.40 -1.99
C ALA A 12 17.85 1.64 -1.31
N ARG A 13 19.10 2.01 -1.63
CA ARG A 13 20.32 1.45 -1.04
C ARG A 13 21.24 2.57 -0.52
N PRO A 14 21.78 2.45 0.70
CA PRO A 14 21.69 1.30 1.61
C PRO A 14 20.28 1.08 2.19
N TRP A 15 19.97 -0.18 2.52
CA TRP A 15 18.66 -0.57 3.06
C TRP A 15 18.66 -0.64 4.60
N PRO A 16 17.56 -0.23 5.27
CA PRO A 16 16.53 0.68 4.77
C PRO A 16 17.06 2.12 4.66
N ALA A 17 16.50 2.88 3.72
CA ALA A 17 16.66 4.34 3.66
C ALA A 17 16.27 4.98 5.00
N LYS A 18 16.79 6.18 5.27
CA LYS A 18 16.61 6.86 6.57
C LYS A 18 15.13 7.04 6.92
N GLU A 19 14.35 7.48 5.94
CA GLU A 19 12.92 7.76 6.05
C GLU A 19 12.13 6.48 6.31
N VAL A 20 12.45 5.41 5.57
CA VAL A 20 11.85 4.07 5.75
C VAL A 20 12.15 3.54 7.15
N ARG A 21 13.40 3.68 7.62
CA ARG A 21 13.79 3.22 8.96
C ARG A 21 12.98 3.90 10.06
N VAL A 22 12.84 5.23 9.97
CA VAL A 22 12.04 6.00 10.94
C VAL A 22 10.58 5.54 10.96
N ALA A 23 9.98 5.27 9.81
CA ALA A 23 8.61 4.76 9.73
C ALA A 23 8.48 3.37 10.36
N MET A 24 9.41 2.44 10.04
CA MET A 24 9.43 1.10 10.61
C MET A 24 9.60 1.10 12.13
N ASP A 25 10.47 1.96 12.66
CA ASP A 25 10.72 2.03 14.10
C ASP A 25 9.51 2.62 14.85
N ARG A 26 8.79 3.58 14.26
CA ARG A 26 7.51 4.08 14.81
C ARG A 26 6.46 2.98 14.87
N LEU A 27 6.30 2.22 13.80
CA LEU A 27 5.35 1.11 13.74
C LEU A 27 5.67 0.03 14.79
N ARG A 28 6.96 -0.28 15.01
CA ARG A 28 7.39 -1.22 16.05
C ARG A 28 7.16 -0.70 17.46
N GLY A 29 7.28 0.61 17.67
CA GLY A 29 7.08 1.26 18.96
C GLY A 29 5.62 1.16 19.44
N ASP A 30 4.67 1.28 18.52
CA ASP A 30 3.25 1.05 18.81
C ASP A 30 2.53 0.44 17.58
N PRO A 31 2.32 -0.89 17.57
CA PRO A 31 1.67 -1.57 16.46
C PRO A 31 0.14 -1.57 16.56
N THR A 32 -0.48 -0.90 17.55
CA THR A 32 -1.90 -1.09 17.90
C THR A 32 -2.83 -0.95 16.70
N ILE A 33 -2.70 0.13 15.93
CA ILE A 33 -3.59 0.40 14.77
C ILE A 33 -3.31 -0.60 13.65
N TYR A 34 -2.05 -0.76 13.26
CA TYR A 34 -1.67 -1.64 12.14
C TYR A 34 -2.02 -3.10 12.43
N GLY A 35 -1.67 -3.61 13.61
CA GLY A 35 -1.97 -4.97 14.04
C GLY A 35 -3.46 -5.27 14.13
N THR A 36 -4.28 -4.26 14.49
CA THR A 36 -5.74 -4.41 14.57
C THR A 36 -6.42 -4.33 13.20
N MET A 37 -6.03 -3.36 12.37
CA MET A 37 -6.73 -3.08 11.11
C MET A 37 -6.21 -3.91 9.95
N TYR A 38 -4.89 -4.00 9.81
CA TYR A 38 -4.24 -4.69 8.70
C TYR A 38 -3.85 -6.11 9.10
N GLY A 39 -3.08 -6.25 10.19
CA GLY A 39 -2.59 -7.53 10.69
C GLY A 39 -1.09 -7.51 10.99
N LEU A 40 -0.46 -8.68 10.99
CA LEU A 40 0.95 -8.83 11.37
C LEU A 40 1.94 -8.68 10.19
N SER A 41 1.45 -8.58 8.95
CA SER A 41 2.27 -8.68 7.74
C SER A 41 1.57 -8.11 6.50
N GLU A 42 2.32 -7.45 5.62
CA GLU A 42 1.87 -6.99 4.28
C GLU A 42 1.39 -8.13 3.37
N LEU A 43 1.83 -9.37 3.61
CA LEU A 43 1.48 -10.51 2.75
C LEU A 43 0.15 -11.17 3.13
N TYR A 44 -0.43 -10.83 4.28
CA TYR A 44 -1.66 -11.43 4.75
C TYR A 44 -2.43 -10.47 5.66
N VAL A 45 -3.50 -9.90 5.10
CA VAL A 45 -4.40 -9.00 5.83
C VAL A 45 -5.31 -9.82 6.74
N SER A 46 -4.98 -9.89 8.03
CA SER A 46 -5.71 -10.64 9.05
C SER A 46 -6.59 -9.77 9.96
N GLY A 47 -6.53 -8.44 9.79
CA GLY A 47 -7.24 -7.48 10.63
C GLY A 47 -8.66 -7.17 10.14
N SER A 48 -9.22 -6.10 10.68
CA SER A 48 -10.58 -5.67 10.34
C SER A 48 -10.77 -5.26 8.87
N LEU A 49 -9.70 -4.94 8.14
CA LEU A 49 -9.75 -4.56 6.73
C LEU A 49 -9.73 -5.73 5.73
N HIS A 50 -9.69 -6.99 6.18
CA HIS A 50 -9.52 -8.16 5.27
C HIS A 50 -10.57 -8.26 4.14
N ASN A 51 -11.79 -7.74 4.33
CA ASN A 51 -12.86 -7.71 3.33
C ASN A 51 -13.17 -6.30 2.79
N TRP A 52 -12.34 -5.31 3.11
CA TRP A 52 -12.60 -3.93 2.73
C TRP A 52 -12.37 -3.71 1.22
N THR A 53 -13.23 -2.92 0.59
CA THR A 53 -13.03 -2.45 -0.79
C THR A 53 -13.66 -1.08 -1.00
N CYS A 54 -12.97 -0.21 -1.75
CA CYS A 54 -13.50 1.08 -2.21
C CYS A 54 -14.01 1.04 -3.65
N ILE A 55 -13.86 -0.08 -4.38
CA ILE A 55 -14.17 -0.18 -5.81
C ILE A 55 -15.58 0.33 -6.17
N PRO A 56 -16.66 -0.03 -5.45
CA PRO A 56 -18.02 0.40 -5.82
C PRO A 56 -18.26 1.92 -5.78
N ILE A 57 -17.40 2.66 -5.07
CA ILE A 57 -17.56 4.11 -4.86
C ILE A 57 -16.57 4.96 -5.66
N LEU A 58 -15.64 4.34 -6.41
CA LEU A 58 -14.59 5.07 -7.17
C LEU A 58 -15.17 6.06 -8.19
N LYS A 59 -16.31 5.73 -8.80
CA LYS A 59 -17.05 6.61 -9.74
C LYS A 59 -17.46 7.97 -9.17
N HIS A 60 -17.43 8.14 -7.84
CA HIS A 60 -17.76 9.40 -7.20
C HIS A 60 -16.57 10.39 -7.19
N ILE A 61 -15.37 9.96 -7.57
CA ILE A 61 -14.19 10.81 -7.68
C ILE A 61 -14.27 11.63 -8.98
N GLN A 62 -14.54 12.93 -8.85
CA GLN A 62 -14.73 13.85 -10.00
C GLN A 62 -13.52 14.74 -10.29
N VAL A 63 -12.51 14.71 -9.43
CA VAL A 63 -11.30 15.53 -9.53
C VAL A 63 -10.22 14.81 -10.36
N PRO A 64 -9.34 15.55 -11.05
CA PRO A 64 -8.15 14.95 -11.68
C PRO A 64 -7.36 14.14 -10.65
N THR A 65 -7.07 12.88 -10.99
CA THR A 65 -6.41 11.92 -10.10
C THR A 65 -5.17 11.37 -10.79
N LEU A 66 -4.04 11.38 -10.08
CA LEU A 66 -2.81 10.71 -10.51
C LEU A 66 -2.77 9.30 -9.92
N LEU A 67 -2.60 8.29 -10.75
CA LEU A 67 -2.45 6.90 -10.38
C LEU A 67 -1.00 6.47 -10.62
N ILE A 68 -0.30 6.08 -9.55
CA ILE A 68 1.12 5.70 -9.61
C ILE A 68 1.40 4.43 -8.81
N ASN A 69 2.17 3.54 -9.40
CA ASN A 69 2.84 2.41 -8.75
C ASN A 69 4.21 2.17 -9.41
N GLY A 70 5.09 1.46 -8.73
CA GLY A 70 6.38 1.02 -9.27
C GLY A 70 6.29 -0.31 -10.04
N MET A 71 7.28 -0.59 -10.89
CA MET A 71 7.39 -1.87 -11.62
C MET A 71 7.52 -3.08 -10.67
N ASP A 72 8.30 -2.93 -9.60
CA ASP A 72 8.47 -3.94 -8.56
C ASP A 72 7.58 -3.67 -7.34
N ASP A 73 6.54 -2.84 -7.42
CA ASP A 73 5.72 -2.47 -6.25
C ASP A 73 4.94 -3.67 -5.69
N GLU A 74 4.58 -3.61 -4.39
CA GLU A 74 3.61 -4.52 -3.80
C GLU A 74 2.19 -4.24 -4.32
N ALA A 75 1.88 -2.98 -4.64
CA ALA A 75 0.66 -2.57 -5.32
C ALA A 75 0.81 -2.76 -6.84
N GLN A 76 0.64 -4.01 -7.29
CA GLN A 76 0.75 -4.37 -8.71
C GLN A 76 -0.41 -3.84 -9.57
N ASP A 77 -0.24 -3.85 -10.89
CA ASP A 77 -1.22 -3.34 -11.86
C ASP A 77 -2.63 -3.91 -11.66
N VAL A 78 -2.76 -5.17 -11.25
CA VAL A 78 -4.06 -5.79 -10.95
C VAL A 78 -4.81 -5.09 -9.81
N ALA A 79 -4.10 -4.57 -8.80
CA ALA A 79 -4.67 -3.80 -7.72
C ALA A 79 -5.02 -2.37 -8.16
N MET A 80 -4.29 -1.84 -9.14
CA MET A 80 -4.46 -0.48 -9.67
C MET A 80 -5.55 -0.39 -10.74
N GLN A 81 -5.80 -1.47 -11.50
CA GLN A 81 -6.73 -1.51 -12.62
C GLN A 81 -8.14 -0.99 -12.27
N PRO A 82 -8.77 -1.34 -11.13
CA PRO A 82 -10.09 -0.80 -10.80
C PRO A 82 -10.12 0.72 -10.65
N PHE A 83 -9.01 1.34 -10.23
CA PHE A 83 -8.90 2.80 -10.15
C PHE A 83 -8.85 3.42 -11.54
N PHE A 84 -8.10 2.81 -12.45
CA PHE A 84 -8.04 3.24 -13.84
C PHE A 84 -9.40 3.10 -14.55
N ASP A 85 -10.12 2.01 -14.28
CA ASP A 85 -11.40 1.70 -14.92
C ASP A 85 -12.57 2.55 -14.40
N HIS A 86 -12.55 2.93 -13.12
CA HIS A 86 -13.71 3.54 -12.45
C HIS A 86 -13.56 5.00 -12.07
N ILE A 87 -12.37 5.59 -12.16
CA ILE A 87 -12.16 7.03 -11.96
C ILE A 87 -12.08 7.72 -13.33
N GLU A 88 -13.05 8.58 -13.63
CA GLU A 88 -13.19 9.21 -14.96
C GLU A 88 -11.97 10.05 -15.38
N LYS A 89 -11.35 10.76 -14.43
CA LYS A 89 -10.26 11.71 -14.70
C LYS A 89 -8.92 11.24 -14.14
N VAL A 90 -8.63 9.95 -14.31
CA VAL A 90 -7.39 9.32 -13.87
C VAL A 90 -6.29 9.42 -14.94
N LYS A 91 -5.05 9.55 -14.49
CA LYS A 91 -3.83 9.57 -15.33
C LYS A 91 -2.72 8.77 -14.69
#